data_AF-A0A2U3ICW0-F1
#
_entry.id   AF-A0A2U3ICW0-F1
#
_cell.length_a   1.000
_cell.length_b   1.000
_cell.length_c   1.000
_cell.angle_alpha   90.00
_cell.angle_beta   90.00
_cell.angle_gamma   90.00
#
_symmetry.space_group_name_H-M   'P 1'
#
loop_
_entity.id
_entity.type
_entity.pdbx_description
1 polymer ?
#
loop_
_entity_poly.entity_id
_entity_poly.type
_entity_poly.pdbx_seq_one_letter_code
_entity_poly.pdbx_strand_id
1 'polypeptide(L)'
;MSNEVYANGRELACGAGEGKTICAMPDVCFTPPENPATPPGVPVPYPNSAFDSDTTDGSKTVEISGKEIMLKNQSYFKKSTGDEAGCAAKKGAISGSTSGKVYFTSWSMDVIVEGENVVRHLDMTTDNHACPEANEAVPWPFVKKMTAAQKKKCATMIENEKTDCADYKPYKKNGKDVCEEAKVSGSFTYGKGATTTRAKAASSDPCSVARRCRLVPFNATPEDGIHGCCPAQTPDHIVPKSSFFKVRFEKGGQLDDWKKYEDQKAPCMCLEGGSCSGTHGLRSSHHKAYSDVEAGDPVSFADEVDHCADGAVAVAPRCDKDCIVAQLVAGHKDMGDPKADIKHSPTGRNYTDNPEDLDALMKNTVGPPLPASSVG
;
A
#
# COMPACT_ATOMS: atom_id res chain seq x y z
N MET A 1 17.67 8.64 0.61
CA MET A 1 16.94 8.77 -0.67
C MET A 1 16.63 7.36 -1.14
N SER A 2 15.41 7.08 -1.62
CA SER A 2 15.14 5.83 -2.35
C SER A 2 15.99 5.84 -3.62
N ASN A 3 16.68 4.75 -3.90
CA ASN A 3 17.49 4.68 -5.09
C ASN A 3 16.62 4.11 -6.20
N GLU A 4 16.29 4.93 -7.19
CA GLU A 4 15.28 4.63 -8.23
C GLU A 4 15.76 3.59 -9.26
N VAL A 5 16.39 2.50 -8.80
CA VAL A 5 16.96 1.42 -9.61
C VAL A 5 16.23 0.12 -9.28
N TYR A 6 15.63 -0.49 -10.30
CA TYR A 6 14.70 -1.61 -10.15
C TYR A 6 15.13 -2.80 -10.99
N ALA A 7 14.85 -4.00 -10.48
CA ALA A 7 14.86 -5.24 -11.24
C ALA A 7 13.48 -5.89 -11.13
N ASN A 8 12.87 -6.26 -12.25
CA ASN A 8 11.52 -6.85 -12.30
C ASN A 8 10.46 -6.03 -11.53
N GLY A 9 10.52 -4.69 -11.65
CA GLY A 9 9.61 -3.78 -10.96
C GLY A 9 9.84 -3.66 -9.45
N ARG A 10 10.87 -4.32 -8.89
CA ARG A 10 11.19 -4.32 -7.45
C ARG A 10 12.55 -3.65 -7.24
N GLU A 11 12.60 -2.70 -6.32
CA GLU A 11 13.80 -1.86 -6.11
C GLU A 11 14.97 -2.71 -5.62
N LEU A 12 16.17 -2.44 -6.14
CA LEU A 12 17.38 -3.15 -5.71
C LEU A 12 17.76 -2.78 -4.28
N ALA A 13 18.19 -3.78 -3.51
CA ALA A 13 18.83 -3.58 -2.22
C ALA A 13 20.30 -3.15 -2.43
N CYS A 14 20.72 -2.09 -1.75
CA CYS A 14 22.07 -1.54 -1.86
C CYS A 14 22.44 -0.75 -0.60
N GLY A 15 23.74 -0.55 -0.37
CA GLY A 15 24.27 0.12 0.82
C GLY A 15 23.88 1.60 0.97
N ALA A 16 23.38 2.23 -0.09
CA ALA A 16 22.87 3.61 -0.05
C ALA A 16 21.34 3.68 0.08
N GLY A 17 20.66 2.53 0.19
CA GLY A 17 19.21 2.47 0.25
C GLY A 17 18.62 2.79 1.63
N GLU A 18 17.31 2.66 1.74
CA GLU A 18 16.54 2.81 3.00
C GLU A 18 15.57 1.62 3.23
N GLY A 19 15.82 0.50 2.56
CA GLY A 19 15.08 -0.74 2.71
C GLY A 19 15.42 -1.43 4.02
N LYS A 20 14.45 -2.19 4.55
CA LYS A 20 14.57 -2.78 5.87
C LYS A 20 13.79 -4.08 5.99
N THR A 21 14.33 -4.97 6.82
CA THR A 21 13.58 -6.03 7.47
C THR A 21 13.01 -5.45 8.77
N ILE A 22 11.71 -5.60 9.00
CA ILE A 22 11.00 -4.94 10.12
C ILE A 22 10.33 -5.99 10.99
N CYS A 23 10.69 -5.97 12.27
CA CYS A 23 10.07 -6.80 13.32
C CYS A 23 9.92 -8.28 12.91
N ALA A 24 10.95 -8.83 12.30
CA ALA A 24 11.06 -10.24 11.97
C ALA A 24 10.98 -11.06 13.27
N MET A 25 9.96 -11.91 13.36
CA MET A 25 9.58 -12.65 14.56
C MET A 25 9.02 -14.04 14.17
N PRO A 26 9.27 -15.12 14.95
CA PRO A 26 9.95 -15.14 16.24
C PRO A 26 11.46 -15.38 16.19
N ASP A 27 12.23 -14.45 16.74
CA ASP A 27 13.61 -14.67 17.15
C ASP A 27 13.66 -15.13 18.61
N VAL A 28 13.68 -16.44 18.85
CA VAL A 28 13.65 -16.95 20.23
C VAL A 28 15.03 -16.79 20.87
N CYS A 29 15.13 -15.86 21.82
CA CYS A 29 16.34 -15.64 22.60
C CYS A 29 16.09 -15.90 24.09
N PHE A 30 17.14 -16.31 24.80
CA PHE A 30 17.09 -16.61 26.22
C PHE A 30 17.31 -15.33 27.04
N THR A 31 16.31 -14.97 27.85
CA THR A 31 16.31 -13.78 28.70
C THR A 31 16.66 -14.15 30.14
N PRO A 32 17.51 -13.37 30.85
CA PRO A 32 17.82 -13.64 32.26
C PRO A 32 16.56 -13.56 33.15
N PRO A 33 16.31 -14.54 34.04
CA PRO A 33 15.21 -14.47 35.00
C PRO A 33 15.52 -13.49 36.15
N GLU A 34 14.49 -12.84 36.72
CA GLU A 34 14.68 -11.83 37.78
C GLU A 34 15.24 -12.40 39.10
N ASN A 35 14.96 -13.67 39.46
CA ASN A 35 15.72 -14.52 40.40
C ASN A 35 14.91 -15.78 40.81
N PRO A 36 15.56 -16.90 41.21
CA PRO A 36 16.99 -17.18 41.12
C PRO A 36 17.40 -17.60 39.69
N ALA A 37 18.65 -17.32 39.33
CA ALA A 37 19.24 -17.64 38.02
C ALA A 37 19.16 -19.15 37.71
N THR A 38 18.21 -19.55 36.86
CA THR A 38 18.13 -20.92 36.33
C THR A 38 18.82 -20.95 34.96
N PRO A 39 19.83 -21.81 34.72
CA PRO A 39 20.40 -21.98 33.38
C PRO A 39 19.38 -22.65 32.44
N PRO A 40 19.19 -22.22 31.17
CA PRO A 40 19.93 -21.22 30.38
C PRO A 40 19.24 -19.85 30.22
N GLY A 41 18.20 -19.55 31.00
CA GLY A 41 17.32 -18.37 30.84
C GLY A 41 15.90 -18.77 30.40
N VAL A 42 15.00 -17.81 30.30
CA VAL A 42 13.63 -18.03 29.79
C VAL A 42 13.62 -17.78 28.28
N PRO A 43 13.17 -18.72 27.43
CA PRO A 43 13.06 -18.49 25.99
C PRO A 43 11.92 -17.51 25.70
N VAL A 44 12.25 -16.37 25.10
CA VAL A 44 11.31 -15.29 24.77
C VAL A 44 11.48 -14.96 23.28
N PRO A 45 10.39 -14.86 22.51
CA PRO A 45 10.47 -14.43 21.12
C PRO A 45 10.64 -12.91 21.05
N TYR A 46 11.69 -12.46 20.37
CA TYR A 46 11.99 -11.06 20.11
C TYR A 46 11.72 -10.69 18.65
N PRO A 47 11.42 -9.42 18.36
CA PRO A 47 11.41 -8.89 17.01
C PRO A 47 12.81 -8.41 16.60
N ASN A 48 13.27 -8.78 15.41
CA ASN A 48 14.50 -8.25 14.80
C ASN A 48 14.20 -7.28 13.65
N SER A 49 15.04 -6.27 13.50
CA SER A 49 15.02 -5.38 12.34
C SER A 49 16.43 -5.14 11.82
N ALA A 50 16.58 -5.02 10.50
CA ALA A 50 17.85 -4.78 9.83
C ALA A 50 17.67 -3.82 8.65
N PHE A 51 18.75 -3.18 8.24
CA PHE A 51 18.73 -2.07 7.28
C PHE A 51 19.69 -2.33 6.12
N ASP A 52 19.30 -1.96 4.91
CA ASP A 52 20.17 -2.05 3.73
C ASP A 52 21.39 -1.13 3.79
N SER A 53 21.37 -0.07 4.60
CA SER A 53 22.55 0.74 4.92
C SER A 53 23.68 -0.08 5.56
N ASP A 54 23.36 -1.22 6.19
CA ASP A 54 24.33 -2.15 6.77
C ASP A 54 24.78 -3.23 5.78
N THR A 55 24.49 -3.09 4.48
CA THR A 55 25.03 -3.94 3.41
C THR A 55 26.55 -4.07 3.51
N THR A 56 27.04 -5.29 3.26
CA THR A 56 28.45 -5.60 3.09
C THR A 56 28.60 -6.73 2.08
N ASP A 57 29.80 -6.85 1.51
CA ASP A 57 30.16 -7.89 0.55
C ASP A 57 29.26 -7.86 -0.70
N GLY A 58 28.85 -6.65 -1.10
CA GLY A 58 28.08 -6.34 -2.31
C GLY A 58 28.89 -6.42 -3.59
N SER A 59 28.26 -5.96 -4.67
CA SER A 59 28.90 -5.87 -5.98
C SER A 59 30.09 -4.92 -5.97
N LYS A 60 31.18 -5.31 -6.64
CA LYS A 60 32.41 -4.51 -6.74
C LYS A 60 32.42 -3.59 -7.96
N THR A 61 31.61 -3.88 -8.96
CA THR A 61 31.59 -3.20 -10.25
C THR A 61 30.31 -2.42 -10.49
N VAL A 62 29.20 -2.78 -9.84
CA VAL A 62 27.91 -2.10 -9.98
C VAL A 62 27.53 -1.46 -8.66
N GLU A 63 27.42 -0.14 -8.68
CA GLU A 63 27.04 0.67 -7.54
C GLU A 63 25.74 1.42 -7.82
N ILE A 64 24.95 1.59 -6.78
CA ILE A 64 23.80 2.48 -6.77
C ILE A 64 24.10 3.59 -5.77
N SER A 65 24.06 4.84 -6.24
CA SER A 65 24.37 6.02 -5.43
C SER A 65 25.73 5.94 -4.71
N GLY A 66 26.74 5.37 -5.40
CA GLY A 66 28.11 5.22 -4.89
C GLY A 66 28.27 4.16 -3.80
N LYS A 67 27.32 3.23 -3.67
CA LYS A 67 27.38 2.09 -2.76
C LYS A 67 27.05 0.79 -3.49
N GLU A 68 27.69 -0.28 -3.04
CA GLU A 68 27.53 -1.63 -3.55
C GLU A 68 26.06 -2.09 -3.53
N ILE A 69 25.67 -2.81 -4.58
CA ILE A 69 24.38 -3.51 -4.63
C ILE A 69 24.49 -4.90 -4.00
N MET A 70 23.39 -5.41 -3.48
CA MET A 70 23.34 -6.74 -2.84
C MET A 70 23.28 -7.87 -3.88
N LEU A 71 24.15 -8.85 -3.70
CA LEU A 71 24.25 -10.07 -4.49
C LEU A 71 23.80 -11.29 -3.70
N LYS A 72 23.07 -12.19 -4.37
CA LYS A 72 22.69 -13.50 -3.87
C LYS A 72 23.90 -14.23 -3.27
N ASN A 73 23.69 -14.89 -2.13
CA ASN A 73 24.63 -15.79 -1.45
C ASN A 73 26.02 -15.21 -1.11
N GLN A 74 26.25 -13.92 -1.37
CA GLN A 74 27.51 -13.24 -1.11
C GLN A 74 27.31 -12.09 -0.12
N SER A 75 26.29 -11.26 -0.36
CA SER A 75 26.06 -10.05 0.42
C SER A 75 25.06 -10.28 1.56
N TYR A 76 25.22 -9.51 2.64
CA TYR A 76 24.36 -9.60 3.83
C TYR A 76 24.30 -8.25 4.55
N PHE A 77 23.34 -8.10 5.46
CA PHE A 77 23.36 -6.99 6.41
C PHE A 77 24.20 -7.36 7.62
N LYS A 78 25.07 -6.43 8.05
CA LYS A 78 26.06 -6.67 9.12
C LYS A 78 25.42 -7.10 10.44
N LYS A 79 24.22 -6.60 10.77
CA LYS A 79 23.53 -6.86 12.03
C LYS A 79 22.01 -6.69 11.92
N SER A 80 21.28 -7.41 12.76
CA SER A 80 19.90 -7.13 13.16
C SER A 80 19.87 -6.45 14.54
N THR A 81 18.73 -5.87 14.92
CA THR A 81 18.51 -5.21 16.22
C THR A 81 17.10 -5.48 16.74
N GLY A 82 16.92 -5.51 18.07
CA GLY A 82 15.63 -5.71 18.74
C GLY A 82 15.56 -6.96 19.65
N ASP A 83 16.61 -7.78 19.63
CA ASP A 83 16.78 -9.01 20.41
C ASP A 83 17.80 -8.89 21.55
N GLU A 84 18.37 -7.71 21.80
CA GLU A 84 19.49 -7.49 22.71
C GLU A 84 19.14 -7.81 24.18
N ALA A 85 17.84 -7.79 24.53
CA ALA A 85 17.37 -8.18 25.86
C ALA A 85 17.46 -9.69 26.12
N GLY A 86 17.56 -10.51 25.06
CA GLY A 86 17.82 -11.95 25.14
C GLY A 86 19.29 -12.27 25.42
N CYS A 87 19.88 -11.65 26.43
CA CYS A 87 21.32 -11.68 26.70
C CYS A 87 21.75 -12.74 27.74
N ALA A 88 20.93 -13.74 28.04
CA ALA A 88 21.34 -14.85 28.90
C ALA A 88 22.44 -15.70 28.23
N ALA A 89 23.03 -16.65 28.97
CA ALA A 89 24.22 -17.39 28.55
C ALA A 89 24.10 -18.04 27.15
N LYS A 90 22.91 -18.49 26.75
CA LYS A 90 22.65 -19.09 25.43
C LYS A 90 22.28 -18.08 24.34
N LYS A 91 21.81 -16.87 24.68
CA LYS A 91 21.30 -15.86 23.73
C LYS A 91 20.28 -16.44 22.75
N GLY A 92 20.48 -16.37 21.43
CA GLY A 92 19.62 -17.02 20.45
C GLY A 92 19.55 -18.54 20.61
N ALA A 93 18.35 -19.10 20.53
CA ALA A 93 18.09 -20.53 20.73
C ALA A 93 18.84 -21.46 19.76
N ILE A 94 19.09 -21.00 18.54
CA ILE A 94 19.81 -21.65 17.44
C ILE A 94 21.15 -20.95 17.23
N SER A 95 21.17 -19.63 16.99
CA SER A 95 22.41 -18.91 16.62
C SER A 95 23.40 -18.74 17.76
N GLY A 96 22.96 -18.85 19.03
CA GLY A 96 23.81 -18.55 20.18
C GLY A 96 24.20 -17.07 20.30
N SER A 97 23.58 -16.18 19.50
CA SER A 97 23.88 -14.75 19.42
C SER A 97 22.62 -13.91 19.53
N THR A 98 22.81 -12.64 19.89
CA THR A 98 21.85 -11.56 19.62
C THR A 98 22.47 -10.65 18.55
N SER A 99 21.64 -9.94 17.78
CA SER A 99 22.06 -8.95 16.80
C SER A 99 22.95 -9.49 15.67
N GLY A 100 22.73 -10.75 15.25
CA GLY A 100 23.49 -11.42 14.20
C GLY A 100 23.26 -10.87 12.79
N LYS A 101 23.91 -11.47 11.79
CA LYS A 101 23.80 -11.07 10.37
C LYS A 101 22.41 -11.36 9.81
N VAL A 102 22.05 -10.68 8.73
CA VAL A 102 20.81 -10.95 7.97
C VAL A 102 21.15 -11.38 6.55
N TYR A 103 20.63 -12.53 6.15
CA TYR A 103 20.83 -13.10 4.81
C TYR A 103 19.53 -13.16 4.03
N PHE A 104 19.65 -13.02 2.71
CA PHE A 104 18.54 -13.17 1.78
C PHE A 104 18.41 -14.63 1.31
N THR A 105 17.17 -15.09 1.26
CA THR A 105 16.77 -16.45 0.83
C THR A 105 16.02 -16.44 -0.50
N SER A 106 15.74 -15.25 -1.07
CA SER A 106 15.25 -15.09 -2.44
C SER A 106 15.91 -13.89 -3.13
N TRP A 107 15.77 -13.83 -4.46
CA TRP A 107 16.44 -12.86 -5.34
C TRP A 107 15.74 -12.79 -6.71
N SER A 108 16.21 -11.91 -7.62
CA SER A 108 15.76 -11.86 -9.01
C SER A 108 16.05 -13.14 -9.78
N MET A 109 15.13 -13.62 -10.61
CA MET A 109 15.32 -14.85 -11.39
C MET A 109 16.10 -14.64 -12.69
N ASP A 110 16.25 -13.40 -13.15
CA ASP A 110 16.73 -13.06 -14.49
C ASP A 110 17.68 -11.85 -14.53
N VAL A 111 17.69 -10.99 -13.50
CA VAL A 111 18.65 -9.90 -13.38
C VAL A 111 19.86 -10.37 -12.58
N ILE A 112 21.00 -10.44 -13.26
CA ILE A 112 22.25 -10.99 -12.78
C ILE A 112 23.33 -9.92 -12.87
N VAL A 113 24.07 -9.70 -11.78
CA VAL A 113 25.22 -8.80 -11.70
C VAL A 113 26.39 -9.59 -11.14
N GLU A 114 27.54 -9.51 -11.81
CA GLU A 114 28.75 -10.27 -11.43
C GLU A 114 28.55 -11.79 -11.36
N GLY A 115 27.59 -12.31 -12.14
CA GLY A 115 27.27 -13.74 -12.15
C GLY A 115 26.28 -14.17 -11.05
N GLU A 116 25.91 -13.25 -10.15
CA GLU A 116 24.96 -13.51 -9.07
C GLU A 116 23.65 -12.74 -9.26
N ASN A 117 22.55 -13.35 -8.82
CA ASN A 117 21.24 -12.72 -8.89
C ASN A 117 21.17 -11.52 -7.93
N VAL A 118 20.52 -10.44 -8.37
CA VAL A 118 20.36 -9.25 -7.53
C VAL A 118 19.22 -9.39 -6.54
N VAL A 119 19.41 -8.84 -5.34
CA VAL A 119 18.39 -8.82 -4.28
C VAL A 119 17.50 -7.59 -4.43
N ARG A 120 16.18 -7.79 -4.25
CA ARG A 120 15.16 -6.77 -4.48
C ARG A 120 14.23 -6.64 -3.28
N HIS A 121 13.51 -5.53 -3.22
CA HIS A 121 12.32 -5.35 -2.39
C HIS A 121 11.41 -6.59 -2.46
N LEU A 122 10.91 -7.11 -1.34
CA LEU A 122 10.13 -8.34 -1.08
C LEU A 122 10.93 -9.65 -1.16
N ASP A 123 12.24 -9.57 -1.36
CA ASP A 123 13.05 -10.77 -1.24
C ASP A 123 13.19 -11.13 0.24
N MET A 124 13.08 -12.42 0.53
CA MET A 124 12.88 -12.91 1.88
C MET A 124 14.22 -12.90 2.62
N THR A 125 14.25 -12.42 3.86
CA THR A 125 15.41 -12.49 4.74
C THR A 125 15.22 -13.51 5.84
N THR A 126 16.32 -13.89 6.46
CA THR A 126 16.37 -14.58 7.74
C THR A 126 17.39 -13.85 8.60
N ASP A 127 17.07 -13.63 9.87
CA ASP A 127 17.79 -12.68 10.71
C ASP A 127 18.48 -13.36 11.90
N ASN A 128 19.34 -12.59 12.59
CA ASN A 128 20.16 -13.02 13.73
C ASN A 128 21.00 -14.29 13.45
N HIS A 129 21.76 -14.27 12.36
CA HIS A 129 22.69 -15.34 12.02
C HIS A 129 24.04 -15.20 12.72
N ALA A 130 24.56 -16.33 13.20
CA ALA A 130 25.96 -16.47 13.66
C ALA A 130 26.84 -17.24 12.66
N CYS A 131 26.31 -17.57 11.45
CA CYS A 131 26.83 -18.43 10.36
C CYS A 131 26.25 -19.85 10.38
N PRO A 132 25.92 -20.48 9.23
CA PRO A 132 24.88 -20.13 8.25
C PRO A 132 23.43 -20.39 8.74
N GLU A 133 23.24 -20.73 10.01
CA GLU A 133 21.91 -20.97 10.60
C GLU A 133 21.31 -19.71 11.25
N ALA A 134 20.06 -19.41 10.88
CA ALA A 134 19.26 -18.31 11.44
C ALA A 134 18.69 -18.69 12.81
N ASN A 135 18.62 -17.72 13.74
CA ASN A 135 17.85 -17.92 14.97
C ASN A 135 16.34 -17.72 14.78
N GLU A 136 15.99 -16.92 13.77
CA GLU A 136 14.63 -16.75 13.32
C GLU A 136 14.23 -17.85 12.33
N ALA A 137 13.15 -18.58 12.65
CA ALA A 137 12.79 -19.81 11.94
C ALA A 137 11.90 -19.60 10.69
N VAL A 138 11.49 -18.37 10.39
CA VAL A 138 10.52 -18.08 9.32
C VAL A 138 11.08 -16.99 8.40
N PRO A 139 11.20 -17.23 7.08
CA PRO A 139 11.62 -16.19 6.14
C PRO A 139 10.69 -14.97 6.19
N TRP A 140 11.25 -13.75 6.17
CA TRP A 140 10.51 -12.48 6.30
C TRP A 140 10.69 -11.56 5.08
N PRO A 141 9.66 -10.85 4.59
CA PRO A 141 9.80 -10.01 3.40
C PRO A 141 10.57 -8.70 3.66
N PHE A 142 11.51 -8.36 2.79
CA PHE A 142 12.21 -7.06 2.78
C PHE A 142 11.35 -5.92 2.21
N VAL A 143 11.07 -4.82 2.91
CA VAL A 143 10.08 -3.81 2.46
C VAL A 143 10.69 -2.47 1.99
N LYS A 144 10.25 -1.94 0.84
CA LYS A 144 10.47 -0.56 0.33
C LYS A 144 9.12 0.04 -0.13
N LYS A 145 8.90 1.33 0.16
CA LYS A 145 7.60 2.05 -0.01
C LYS A 145 7.70 3.22 -0.99
N MET A 146 6.57 3.58 -1.63
CA MET A 146 6.24 4.78 -2.45
C MET A 146 7.43 5.67 -2.87
N THR A 147 7.54 5.96 -4.17
CA THR A 147 8.60 6.85 -4.69
C THR A 147 8.62 8.18 -3.94
N ALA A 148 9.79 8.81 -3.79
CA ALA A 148 9.92 10.10 -3.13
C ALA A 148 8.99 11.17 -3.75
N ALA A 149 8.78 11.10 -5.07
CA ALA A 149 7.84 11.96 -5.79
C ALA A 149 6.37 11.74 -5.37
N GLN A 150 5.93 10.49 -5.23
CA GLN A 150 4.59 10.17 -4.73
C GLN A 150 4.42 10.59 -3.27
N LYS A 151 5.40 10.31 -2.40
CA LYS A 151 5.37 10.75 -1.00
C LYS A 151 5.24 12.26 -0.86
N LYS A 152 5.91 13.02 -1.73
CA LYS A 152 5.81 14.49 -1.73
C LYS A 152 4.41 14.96 -2.12
N LYS A 153 3.81 14.40 -3.17
CA LYS A 153 2.44 14.73 -3.59
C LYS A 153 1.39 14.32 -2.55
N CYS A 154 1.63 13.22 -1.85
CA CYS A 154 0.73 12.69 -0.82
C CYS A 154 1.05 13.10 0.62
N ALA A 155 1.99 14.02 0.84
CA ALA A 155 2.51 14.34 2.18
C ALA A 155 1.39 14.73 3.16
N THR A 156 0.49 15.61 2.73
CA THR A 156 -0.66 16.06 3.53
C THR A 156 -1.61 14.91 3.88
N MET A 157 -1.88 14.01 2.93
CA MET A 157 -2.79 12.88 3.15
C MET A 157 -2.18 11.86 4.11
N ILE A 158 -0.89 11.59 3.96
CA ILE A 158 -0.12 10.71 4.87
C ILE A 158 -0.16 11.28 6.29
N GLU A 159 0.03 12.59 6.44
CA GLU A 159 0.00 13.22 7.76
C GLU A 159 -1.40 13.23 8.37
N ASN A 160 -2.42 13.61 7.59
CA ASN A 160 -3.81 13.53 8.03
C ASN A 160 -4.18 12.12 8.50
N GLU A 161 -3.79 11.08 7.76
CA GLU A 161 -4.05 9.70 8.15
C GLU A 161 -3.37 9.35 9.48
N LYS A 162 -2.09 9.71 9.65
CA LYS A 162 -1.37 9.46 10.90
C LYS A 162 -2.01 10.17 12.08
N THR A 163 -2.34 11.45 11.94
CA THR A 163 -2.90 12.27 13.01
C THR A 163 -4.30 11.79 13.38
N ASP A 164 -5.17 11.61 12.40
CA ASP A 164 -6.58 11.30 12.65
C ASP A 164 -6.79 9.85 13.04
N CYS A 165 -5.94 8.95 12.55
CA CYS A 165 -5.98 7.54 12.89
C CYS A 165 -5.05 7.14 14.02
N ALA A 166 -4.43 8.10 14.74
CA ALA A 166 -3.44 7.81 15.80
C ALA A 166 -3.98 6.86 16.87
N ASP A 167 -5.27 6.96 17.22
CA ASP A 167 -5.93 6.11 18.22
C ASP A 167 -6.53 4.81 17.66
N TYR A 168 -6.40 4.56 16.36
CA TYR A 168 -7.03 3.44 15.66
C TYR A 168 -6.01 2.37 15.29
N LYS A 169 -6.46 1.14 15.09
CA LYS A 169 -5.63 0.08 14.51
C LYS A 169 -5.38 0.37 13.03
N PRO A 170 -4.15 0.21 12.50
CA PRO A 170 -2.99 -0.46 13.09
C PRO A 170 -2.06 0.47 13.90
N TYR A 171 -2.23 1.80 13.84
CA TYR A 171 -1.33 2.78 14.49
C TYR A 171 -1.21 2.56 16.01
N LYS A 172 -2.28 2.09 16.66
CA LYS A 172 -2.30 1.70 18.08
C LYS A 172 -2.64 0.22 18.24
N LYS A 173 -1.80 -0.53 18.95
CA LYS A 173 -1.93 -1.99 19.18
C LYS A 173 -3.30 -2.40 19.79
N ASN A 174 -3.85 -1.56 20.67
CA ASN A 174 -5.20 -1.69 21.24
C ASN A 174 -6.12 -0.55 20.79
N GLY A 175 -5.91 -0.07 19.57
CA GLY A 175 -6.66 1.04 19.00
C GLY A 175 -8.11 0.68 18.70
N LYS A 176 -8.92 1.72 18.51
CA LYS A 176 -10.30 1.59 18.04
C LYS A 176 -10.34 1.02 16.61
N ASP A 177 -11.48 0.44 16.26
CA ASP A 177 -11.77 0.04 14.89
C ASP A 177 -12.45 1.21 14.17
N VAL A 178 -11.85 1.67 13.07
CA VAL A 178 -12.38 2.80 12.30
C VAL A 178 -13.70 2.44 11.62
N CYS A 179 -13.87 1.18 11.20
CA CYS A 179 -15.08 0.75 10.54
C CYS A 179 -16.26 0.74 11.52
N GLU A 180 -16.00 0.39 12.79
CA GLU A 180 -17.02 0.50 13.85
C GLU A 180 -17.36 1.96 14.17
N GLU A 181 -16.36 2.81 14.43
CA GLU A 181 -16.59 4.22 14.79
C GLU A 181 -17.29 4.99 13.64
N ALA A 182 -16.89 4.74 12.40
CA ALA A 182 -17.50 5.31 11.20
C ALA A 182 -18.82 4.65 10.78
N LYS A 183 -19.29 3.64 11.53
CA LYS A 183 -20.56 2.92 11.29
C LYS A 183 -20.64 2.24 9.92
N VAL A 184 -19.51 1.72 9.45
CA VAL A 184 -19.33 0.98 8.19
C VAL A 184 -18.81 -0.45 8.40
N SER A 185 -18.90 -0.99 9.61
CA SER A 185 -18.64 -2.39 9.97
C SER A 185 -19.76 -3.36 9.57
N GLY A 186 -20.98 -2.85 9.37
CA GLY A 186 -22.14 -3.67 9.02
C GLY A 186 -22.12 -4.22 7.59
N SER A 187 -22.99 -5.18 7.27
CA SER A 187 -23.05 -5.80 5.95
C SER A 187 -23.38 -4.80 4.83
N PHE A 188 -22.80 -5.00 3.66
CA PHE A 188 -23.08 -4.25 2.44
C PHE A 188 -24.60 -4.16 2.12
N THR A 189 -25.05 -3.04 1.53
CA THR A 189 -26.45 -2.85 1.11
C THR A 189 -26.57 -1.94 -0.12
N TYR A 190 -27.58 -2.21 -0.96
CA TYR A 190 -27.96 -1.35 -2.08
C TYR A 190 -29.02 -0.29 -1.73
N GLY A 191 -29.59 -0.32 -0.52
CA GLY A 191 -30.69 0.57 -0.13
C GLY A 191 -30.26 2.04 -0.10
N LYS A 192 -30.84 2.88 -0.97
CA LYS A 192 -30.43 4.29 -1.16
C LYS A 192 -30.30 5.06 0.17
N GLY A 193 -31.33 5.02 1.02
CA GLY A 193 -31.32 5.69 2.32
C GLY A 193 -30.20 5.19 3.25
N ALA A 194 -30.00 3.87 3.32
CA ALA A 194 -28.94 3.28 4.13
C ALA A 194 -27.54 3.64 3.62
N THR A 195 -27.33 3.64 2.30
CA THR A 195 -26.05 4.04 1.68
C THR A 195 -25.72 5.51 1.92
N THR A 196 -26.72 6.40 1.85
CA THR A 196 -26.53 7.84 2.16
C THR A 196 -26.21 8.04 3.64
N THR A 197 -26.89 7.35 4.55
CA THR A 197 -26.59 7.43 5.98
C THR A 197 -25.19 6.96 6.32
N ARG A 198 -24.74 5.85 5.69
CA ARG A 198 -23.36 5.35 5.85
C ARG A 198 -22.33 6.31 5.28
N ALA A 199 -22.58 6.86 4.09
CA ALA A 199 -21.70 7.85 3.50
C ALA A 199 -21.55 9.09 4.37
N LYS A 200 -22.64 9.57 4.97
CA LYS A 200 -22.60 10.67 5.95
C LYS A 200 -21.77 10.31 7.18
N ALA A 201 -22.04 9.15 7.79
CA ALA A 201 -21.31 8.69 8.97
C ALA A 201 -19.80 8.57 8.69
N ALA A 202 -19.44 7.91 7.59
CA ALA A 202 -18.05 7.74 7.16
C ALA A 202 -17.36 9.06 6.78
N SER A 203 -18.12 10.06 6.33
CA SER A 203 -17.59 11.40 6.00
C SER A 203 -17.52 12.33 7.22
N SER A 204 -18.12 11.94 8.35
CA SER A 204 -18.04 12.66 9.63
C SER A 204 -16.92 12.14 10.55
N ASP A 205 -16.39 10.94 10.33
CA ASP A 205 -15.27 10.40 11.10
C ASP A 205 -13.91 10.79 10.47
N PRO A 206 -13.04 11.53 11.18
CA PRO A 206 -11.78 12.03 10.63
C PRO A 206 -10.85 10.93 10.08
N CYS A 207 -10.72 9.81 10.79
CA CYS A 207 -9.84 8.71 10.39
C CYS A 207 -10.39 8.00 9.14
N SER A 208 -11.69 7.75 9.07
CA SER A 208 -12.37 7.19 7.89
C SER A 208 -12.18 8.08 6.67
N VAL A 209 -12.35 9.41 6.83
CA VAL A 209 -12.11 10.37 5.75
C VAL A 209 -10.65 10.35 5.30
N ALA A 210 -9.69 10.33 6.23
CA ALA A 210 -8.27 10.29 5.88
C ALA A 210 -7.90 8.98 5.15
N ARG A 211 -8.41 7.84 5.61
CA ARG A 211 -8.22 6.53 4.95
C ARG A 211 -8.83 6.45 3.58
N ARG A 212 -9.95 7.12 3.33
CA ARG A 212 -10.60 7.16 2.01
C ARG A 212 -9.67 7.72 0.93
N CYS A 213 -8.75 8.62 1.30
CA CYS A 213 -7.79 9.23 0.37
C CYS A 213 -6.62 8.30 -0.03
N ARG A 214 -6.47 7.19 0.68
CA ARG A 214 -5.49 6.16 0.35
C ARG A 214 -6.15 5.08 -0.49
N LEU A 215 -5.74 5.00 -1.74
CA LEU A 215 -6.21 3.95 -2.63
C LEU A 215 -5.62 2.61 -2.21
N VAL A 216 -6.47 1.60 -2.17
CA VAL A 216 -6.12 0.22 -1.82
C VAL A 216 -6.37 -0.68 -3.01
N PRO A 217 -5.57 -1.71 -3.26
CA PRO A 217 -5.89 -2.67 -4.31
C PRO A 217 -7.22 -3.39 -3.99
N PHE A 218 -7.98 -3.75 -5.03
CA PHE A 218 -9.31 -4.35 -4.88
C PHE A 218 -9.38 -5.55 -3.91
N ASN A 219 -8.37 -6.44 -3.95
CA ASN A 219 -8.34 -7.64 -3.11
C ASN A 219 -6.94 -7.97 -2.56
N ALA A 220 -6.06 -6.97 -2.48
CA ALA A 220 -4.75 -7.18 -1.85
C ALA A 220 -4.82 -6.89 -0.35
N THR A 221 -3.90 -7.51 0.38
CA THR A 221 -3.59 -7.17 1.77
C THR A 221 -2.50 -6.10 1.76
N PRO A 222 -2.80 -4.84 2.10
CA PRO A 222 -1.79 -3.80 2.20
C PRO A 222 -0.84 -4.06 3.39
N GLU A 223 0.42 -3.64 3.27
CA GLU A 223 1.52 -3.94 4.21
C GLU A 223 1.31 -3.43 5.65
N ASP A 224 0.35 -2.55 5.86
CA ASP A 224 -0.02 -2.01 7.18
C ASP A 224 -1.12 -2.83 7.87
N GLY A 225 -1.56 -3.93 7.27
CA GLY A 225 -2.62 -4.79 7.83
C GLY A 225 -4.03 -4.21 7.70
N ILE A 226 -4.22 -3.12 6.95
CA ILE A 226 -5.55 -2.57 6.63
C ILE A 226 -6.09 -3.28 5.39
N HIS A 227 -6.77 -4.40 5.57
CA HIS A 227 -7.34 -5.16 4.45
C HIS A 227 -8.52 -4.44 3.78
N GLY A 228 -8.31 -4.02 2.53
CA GLY A 228 -9.38 -3.54 1.66
C GLY A 228 -10.24 -2.45 2.29
N CYS A 229 -11.52 -2.46 1.93
CA CYS A 229 -12.50 -1.52 2.45
C CYS A 229 -13.26 -2.10 3.64
N CYS A 230 -13.83 -1.23 4.47
CA CYS A 230 -14.71 -1.68 5.55
C CYS A 230 -15.88 -2.52 5.00
N PRO A 231 -16.45 -3.48 5.76
CA PRO A 231 -17.46 -4.41 5.26
C PRO A 231 -18.68 -3.78 4.58
N ALA A 232 -19.06 -2.57 4.97
CA ALA A 232 -20.19 -1.83 4.38
C ALA A 232 -19.83 -1.05 3.10
N GLN A 233 -18.54 -0.96 2.78
CA GLN A 233 -17.99 -0.22 1.66
C GLN A 233 -17.66 -1.16 0.49
N THR A 234 -17.66 -0.61 -0.70
CA THR A 234 -17.27 -1.27 -1.93
C THR A 234 -15.95 -0.66 -2.40
N PRO A 235 -14.93 -1.47 -2.71
CA PRO A 235 -13.76 -1.00 -3.44
C PRO A 235 -14.18 -0.57 -4.84
N ASP A 236 -14.00 0.71 -5.12
CA ASP A 236 -14.37 1.33 -6.37
C ASP A 236 -13.15 1.59 -7.25
N HIS A 237 -13.09 0.97 -8.42
CA HIS A 237 -12.08 1.27 -9.43
C HIS A 237 -12.30 2.69 -9.96
N ILE A 238 -11.50 3.63 -9.47
CA ILE A 238 -11.62 5.05 -9.82
C ILE A 238 -11.48 5.25 -11.33
N VAL A 239 -10.49 4.62 -11.96
CA VAL A 239 -10.49 4.38 -13.41
C VAL A 239 -11.26 3.10 -13.67
N PRO A 240 -12.40 3.13 -14.39
CA PRO A 240 -13.25 1.95 -14.53
C PRO A 240 -12.51 0.77 -15.15
N LYS A 241 -12.69 -0.42 -14.57
CA LYS A 241 -12.07 -1.66 -15.10
C LYS A 241 -12.34 -1.89 -16.58
N SER A 242 -13.54 -1.53 -17.05
CA SER A 242 -13.95 -1.68 -18.46
C SER A 242 -13.16 -0.79 -19.42
N SER A 243 -12.46 0.24 -18.93
CA SER A 243 -11.64 1.13 -19.74
C SER A 243 -10.42 0.43 -20.33
N PHE A 244 -9.97 -0.65 -19.71
CA PHE A 244 -8.80 -1.44 -20.16
C PHE A 244 -9.18 -2.61 -21.09
N PHE A 245 -10.45 -2.70 -21.52
CA PHE A 245 -10.96 -3.78 -22.36
C PHE A 245 -11.56 -3.23 -23.65
N LYS A 246 -11.46 -4.00 -24.74
CA LYS A 246 -11.94 -3.61 -26.08
C LYS A 246 -13.45 -3.32 -26.13
N VAL A 247 -14.24 -3.99 -25.30
CA VAL A 247 -15.72 -3.85 -25.30
C VAL A 247 -16.25 -3.68 -23.88
N ARG A 248 -16.25 -4.76 -23.09
CA ARG A 248 -16.64 -4.77 -21.67
C ARG A 248 -15.79 -5.76 -20.90
N PHE A 249 -15.65 -5.51 -19.60
CA PHE A 249 -15.13 -6.49 -18.65
C PHE A 249 -15.86 -7.84 -18.83
N GLU A 250 -15.13 -8.96 -18.74
CA GLU A 250 -15.58 -10.36 -18.98
C GLU A 250 -15.94 -10.78 -20.41
N LYS A 251 -16.24 -9.86 -21.35
CA LYS A 251 -16.62 -10.24 -22.73
C LYS A 251 -15.81 -9.59 -23.85
N GLY A 252 -14.82 -8.77 -23.51
CA GLY A 252 -13.83 -8.23 -24.44
C GLY A 252 -12.45 -8.73 -24.08
N GLY A 253 -11.55 -8.86 -25.07
CA GLY A 253 -10.12 -8.94 -24.77
C GLY A 253 -9.62 -7.63 -24.18
N GLN A 254 -8.54 -7.68 -23.41
CA GLN A 254 -7.84 -6.47 -22.97
C GLN A 254 -7.34 -5.66 -24.17
N LEU A 255 -7.18 -4.35 -23.99
CA LEU A 255 -6.49 -3.51 -24.97
C LEU A 255 -5.06 -4.00 -25.17
N ASP A 256 -4.52 -3.81 -26.38
CA ASP A 256 -3.25 -4.43 -26.73
C ASP A 256 -2.07 -3.89 -25.90
N ASP A 257 -2.11 -2.60 -25.55
CA ASP A 257 -1.12 -1.93 -24.70
C ASP A 257 -1.37 -2.14 -23.19
N TRP A 258 -2.48 -2.80 -22.82
CA TRP A 258 -2.92 -3.01 -21.43
C TRP A 258 -3.19 -4.50 -21.12
N LYS A 259 -2.53 -5.42 -21.82
CA LYS A 259 -2.66 -6.88 -21.62
C LYS A 259 -2.22 -7.37 -20.22
N LYS A 260 -1.54 -6.53 -19.46
CA LYS A 260 -1.10 -6.83 -18.08
C LYS A 260 -2.05 -6.24 -17.04
N TYR A 261 -3.18 -5.66 -17.44
CA TYR A 261 -4.12 -5.08 -16.50
C TYR A 261 -4.69 -6.15 -15.56
N GLU A 262 -4.63 -5.89 -14.26
CA GLU A 262 -5.12 -6.78 -13.21
C GLU A 262 -6.09 -6.03 -12.31
N ASP A 263 -7.39 -6.31 -12.46
CA ASP A 263 -8.45 -5.66 -11.70
C ASP A 263 -8.32 -5.86 -10.18
N GLN A 264 -7.78 -7.01 -9.76
CA GLN A 264 -7.56 -7.35 -8.35
C GLN A 264 -6.44 -6.52 -7.69
N LYS A 265 -5.51 -5.99 -8.50
CA LYS A 265 -4.37 -5.17 -8.06
C LYS A 265 -4.59 -3.68 -8.33
N ALA A 266 -5.52 -3.33 -9.22
CA ALA A 266 -5.82 -1.96 -9.58
C ALA A 266 -6.25 -1.15 -8.34
N PRO A 267 -5.80 0.13 -8.21
CA PRO A 267 -6.18 0.99 -7.10
C PRO A 267 -7.68 1.24 -7.03
N CYS A 268 -8.24 1.08 -5.84
CA CYS A 268 -9.62 1.33 -5.52
C CYS A 268 -9.76 2.35 -4.39
N MET A 269 -10.83 3.14 -4.44
CA MET A 269 -11.27 3.96 -3.31
C MET A 269 -12.39 3.26 -2.56
N CYS A 270 -12.38 3.33 -1.23
CA CYS A 270 -13.42 2.74 -0.40
C CYS A 270 -14.62 3.67 -0.31
N LEU A 271 -15.69 3.31 -1.02
CA LEU A 271 -16.90 4.10 -1.14
C LEU A 271 -18.14 3.31 -0.73
N GLU A 272 -19.18 3.99 -0.28
CA GLU A 272 -20.41 3.36 0.19
C GLU A 272 -21.38 3.13 -0.96
N GLY A 273 -22.02 1.95 -0.96
CA GLY A 273 -23.01 1.58 -1.98
C GLY A 273 -22.38 0.95 -3.23
N GLY A 274 -23.20 0.78 -4.27
CA GLY A 274 -22.78 0.22 -5.56
C GLY A 274 -22.73 1.27 -6.66
N SER A 275 -22.56 0.83 -7.90
CA SER A 275 -22.42 1.71 -9.08
C SER A 275 -23.54 2.74 -9.29
N CYS A 276 -24.68 2.60 -8.61
CA CYS A 276 -25.83 3.50 -8.72
C CYS A 276 -26.38 3.96 -7.35
N SER A 277 -25.66 3.77 -6.24
CA SER A 277 -26.08 4.15 -4.89
C SER A 277 -24.90 4.63 -4.02
N GLY A 278 -25.19 5.46 -3.02
CA GLY A 278 -24.17 6.04 -2.13
C GLY A 278 -23.10 6.85 -2.86
N THR A 279 -21.95 7.01 -2.21
CA THR A 279 -20.79 7.75 -2.75
C THR A 279 -20.17 7.04 -3.96
N HIS A 280 -20.20 5.71 -4.01
CA HIS A 280 -19.75 4.95 -5.18
C HIS A 280 -20.55 5.35 -6.42
N GLY A 281 -21.89 5.32 -6.32
CA GLY A 281 -22.76 5.66 -7.44
C GLY A 281 -22.69 7.14 -7.83
N LEU A 282 -22.46 8.03 -6.87
CA LEU A 282 -22.26 9.45 -7.15
C LEU A 282 -20.96 9.70 -7.92
N ARG A 283 -19.86 9.06 -7.52
CA ARG A 283 -18.57 9.13 -8.24
C ARG A 283 -18.68 8.52 -9.64
N SER A 284 -19.39 7.40 -9.79
CA SER A 284 -19.76 6.85 -11.11
C SER A 284 -20.49 7.88 -11.96
N SER A 285 -21.53 8.48 -11.39
CA SER A 285 -22.33 9.48 -12.09
C SER A 285 -21.52 10.72 -12.45
N HIS A 286 -20.54 11.11 -11.63
CA HIS A 286 -19.62 12.21 -11.94
C HIS A 286 -18.75 11.91 -13.16
N HIS A 287 -18.14 10.71 -13.20
CA HIS A 287 -17.34 10.28 -14.35
C HIS A 287 -18.14 10.35 -15.66
N LYS A 288 -19.44 10.06 -15.60
CA LYS A 288 -20.37 10.18 -16.73
C LYS A 288 -20.79 11.62 -17.05
N ALA A 289 -21.14 12.42 -16.04
CA ALA A 289 -21.79 13.72 -16.24
C ALA A 289 -20.81 14.83 -16.64
N TYR A 290 -19.52 14.68 -16.29
CA TYR A 290 -18.49 15.70 -16.49
C TYR A 290 -17.47 15.32 -17.57
N SER A 291 -17.79 14.35 -18.43
CA SER A 291 -16.95 13.97 -19.57
C SER A 291 -17.56 14.47 -20.86
N ASP A 292 -16.74 15.09 -21.71
CA ASP A 292 -17.09 15.41 -23.10
C ASP A 292 -16.73 14.27 -24.06
N VAL A 293 -16.12 13.19 -23.56
CA VAL A 293 -15.76 12.00 -24.35
C VAL A 293 -16.94 11.04 -24.41
N GLU A 294 -17.30 10.60 -25.61
CA GLU A 294 -18.40 9.64 -25.80
C GLU A 294 -18.05 8.26 -25.22
N ALA A 295 -19.07 7.57 -24.71
CA ALA A 295 -18.87 6.26 -24.11
C ALA A 295 -18.40 5.23 -25.15
N GLY A 296 -17.19 4.69 -24.94
CA GLY A 296 -16.56 3.73 -25.86
C GLY A 296 -15.44 4.34 -26.71
N ASP A 297 -15.30 5.66 -26.73
CA ASP A 297 -14.24 6.33 -27.49
C ASP A 297 -12.89 6.24 -26.75
N PRO A 298 -11.77 6.28 -27.50
CA PRO A 298 -10.44 6.33 -26.90
C PRO A 298 -10.20 7.67 -26.20
N VAL A 299 -9.52 7.61 -25.07
CA VAL A 299 -9.06 8.75 -24.27
C VAL A 299 -7.67 8.42 -23.73
N SER A 300 -6.79 9.42 -23.61
CA SER A 300 -5.47 9.16 -23.05
C SER A 300 -5.59 8.69 -21.59
N PHE A 301 -4.74 7.76 -21.18
CA PHE A 301 -4.75 7.29 -19.79
C PHE A 301 -4.54 8.43 -18.78
N ALA A 302 -3.74 9.44 -19.13
CA ALA A 302 -3.49 10.59 -18.27
C ALA A 302 -4.75 11.45 -18.10
N ASP A 303 -5.47 11.74 -19.18
CA ASP A 303 -6.69 12.56 -19.13
C ASP A 303 -7.82 11.85 -18.39
N GLU A 304 -8.00 10.55 -18.63
CA GLU A 304 -8.98 9.75 -17.89
C GLU A 304 -8.63 9.66 -16.40
N VAL A 305 -7.35 9.50 -16.04
CA VAL A 305 -6.92 9.52 -14.64
C VAL A 305 -7.23 10.87 -13.98
N ASP A 306 -6.96 11.99 -14.65
CA ASP A 306 -7.23 13.32 -14.13
C ASP A 306 -8.73 13.55 -13.91
N HIS A 307 -9.56 13.19 -14.91
CA HIS A 307 -11.01 13.24 -14.85
C HIS A 307 -11.60 12.34 -13.76
N CYS A 308 -11.11 11.10 -13.65
CA CYS A 308 -11.54 10.19 -12.60
C CYS A 308 -11.13 10.67 -11.20
N ALA A 309 -9.98 11.35 -11.08
CA ALA A 309 -9.54 11.95 -9.82
C ALA A 309 -10.43 13.12 -9.39
N ASP A 310 -10.97 13.92 -10.34
CA ASP A 310 -11.97 14.95 -10.04
C ASP A 310 -13.23 14.34 -9.41
N GLY A 311 -13.75 13.27 -10.00
CA GLY A 311 -14.89 12.56 -9.43
C GLY A 311 -14.59 11.97 -8.05
N ALA A 312 -13.37 11.49 -7.83
CA ALA A 312 -12.94 10.95 -6.55
C ALA A 312 -12.94 12.04 -5.46
N VAL A 313 -12.37 13.22 -5.72
CA VAL A 313 -12.36 14.32 -4.75
C VAL A 313 -13.75 14.95 -4.58
N ALA A 314 -14.63 14.89 -5.58
CA ALA A 314 -16.02 15.35 -5.45
C ALA A 314 -16.82 14.55 -4.39
N VAL A 315 -16.53 13.25 -4.22
CA VAL A 315 -17.13 12.40 -3.17
C VAL A 315 -16.23 12.21 -1.95
N ALA A 316 -15.03 12.77 -1.97
CA ALA A 316 -14.07 12.75 -0.88
C ALA A 316 -13.31 14.09 -0.81
N PRO A 317 -13.99 15.19 -0.44
CA PRO A 317 -13.49 16.57 -0.62
C PRO A 317 -12.28 16.92 0.25
N ARG A 318 -11.87 16.03 1.16
CA ARG A 318 -10.64 16.20 1.95
C ARG A 318 -9.42 15.59 1.26
N CYS A 319 -9.62 14.79 0.22
CA CYS A 319 -8.54 14.19 -0.54
C CYS A 319 -7.91 15.19 -1.49
N ASP A 320 -6.59 15.13 -1.59
CA ASP A 320 -5.82 15.93 -2.54
C ASP A 320 -5.82 15.26 -3.93
N LYS A 321 -6.24 15.99 -4.97
CA LYS A 321 -6.36 15.47 -6.34
C LYS A 321 -5.01 14.97 -6.86
N ASP A 322 -3.93 15.72 -6.65
CA ASP A 322 -2.60 15.35 -7.14
C ASP A 322 -2.09 14.06 -6.49
N CYS A 323 -2.42 13.84 -5.21
CA CYS A 323 -2.15 12.58 -4.54
C CYS A 323 -2.97 11.42 -5.11
N ILE A 324 -4.26 11.61 -5.42
CA ILE A 324 -5.09 10.58 -6.06
C ILE A 324 -4.54 10.23 -7.45
N VAL A 325 -4.25 11.23 -8.28
CA VAL A 325 -3.60 11.04 -9.59
C VAL A 325 -2.28 10.27 -9.45
N ALA A 326 -1.44 10.67 -8.49
CA ALA A 326 -0.17 10.00 -8.25
C ALA A 326 -0.34 8.52 -7.87
N GLN A 327 -1.33 8.18 -7.03
CA GLN A 327 -1.65 6.81 -6.65
C GLN A 327 -2.21 5.99 -7.82
N LEU A 328 -3.05 6.59 -8.66
CA LEU A 328 -3.60 5.94 -9.86
C LEU A 328 -2.51 5.63 -10.87
N VAL A 329 -1.66 6.60 -11.20
CA VAL A 329 -0.52 6.38 -12.11
C VAL A 329 0.43 5.34 -11.54
N ALA A 330 0.71 5.39 -10.23
CA ALA A 330 1.55 4.41 -9.55
C ALA A 330 1.01 2.99 -9.71
N GLY A 331 -0.26 2.79 -9.37
CA GLY A 331 -0.86 1.47 -9.30
C GLY A 331 -1.12 0.84 -10.66
N HIS A 332 -1.14 1.64 -11.74
CA HIS A 332 -1.30 1.15 -13.11
C HIS A 332 0.03 1.05 -13.87
N LYS A 333 1.16 1.50 -13.30
CA LYS A 333 2.46 1.57 -13.99
C LYS A 333 2.92 0.25 -14.61
N ASP A 334 2.68 -0.87 -13.93
CA ASP A 334 3.12 -2.20 -14.38
C ASP A 334 2.01 -2.98 -15.12
N MET A 335 0.85 -2.34 -15.34
CA MET A 335 -0.36 -2.95 -15.92
C MET A 335 -0.52 -2.67 -17.43
N GLY A 336 0.21 -1.72 -17.97
CA GLY A 336 0.18 -1.36 -19.39
C GLY A 336 1.12 -0.22 -19.71
N ASP A 337 1.00 0.35 -20.91
CA ASP A 337 1.71 1.58 -21.27
C ASP A 337 0.90 2.82 -20.82
N PRO A 338 1.36 3.60 -19.84
CA PRO A 338 0.67 4.80 -19.38
C PRO A 338 0.56 5.91 -20.45
N LYS A 339 1.25 5.78 -21.58
CA LYS A 339 1.12 6.69 -22.73
C LYS A 339 0.09 6.24 -23.75
N ALA A 340 -0.38 5.00 -23.66
CA ALA A 340 -1.40 4.48 -24.56
C ALA A 340 -2.79 4.94 -24.13
N ASP A 341 -3.69 5.01 -25.10
CA ASP A 341 -5.09 5.31 -24.85
C ASP A 341 -5.77 4.14 -24.13
N ILE A 342 -6.82 4.50 -23.40
CA ILE A 342 -7.80 3.59 -22.84
C ILE A 342 -9.18 3.98 -23.34
N LYS A 343 -10.17 3.13 -23.09
CA LYS A 343 -11.55 3.34 -23.53
C LYS A 343 -12.33 4.13 -22.49
N HIS A 344 -12.90 5.28 -22.82
CA HIS A 344 -13.79 5.99 -21.91
C HIS A 344 -15.02 5.10 -21.59
N SER A 345 -15.17 4.68 -20.33
CA SER A 345 -16.16 3.66 -19.94
C SER A 345 -17.01 4.09 -18.74
N PRO A 346 -17.81 5.16 -18.90
CA PRO A 346 -18.59 5.72 -17.80
C PRO A 346 -19.71 4.79 -17.34
N THR A 347 -19.97 4.82 -16.04
CA THR A 347 -21.05 4.07 -15.37
C THR A 347 -21.89 4.99 -14.50
N GLY A 348 -22.94 4.47 -13.86
CA GLY A 348 -23.77 5.23 -12.94
C GLY A 348 -25.00 5.87 -13.58
N ARG A 349 -25.64 6.77 -12.84
CA ARG A 349 -26.88 7.40 -13.28
C ARG A 349 -26.58 8.56 -14.20
N ASN A 350 -27.57 8.89 -15.04
CA ASN A 350 -27.42 10.00 -15.97
C ASN A 350 -27.77 11.32 -15.28
N TYR A 351 -26.82 12.26 -15.29
CA TYR A 351 -26.97 13.64 -14.84
C TYR A 351 -26.37 14.63 -15.85
N THR A 352 -26.08 14.19 -17.08
CA THR A 352 -25.46 15.01 -18.13
C THR A 352 -26.24 16.30 -18.41
N ASP A 353 -27.57 16.24 -18.31
CA ASP A 353 -28.43 17.39 -18.59
C ASP A 353 -28.56 18.34 -17.38
N ASN A 354 -28.28 17.85 -16.16
CA ASN A 354 -28.46 18.57 -14.88
C ASN A 354 -27.30 18.26 -13.90
N PRO A 355 -26.05 18.65 -14.21
CA PRO A 355 -24.88 18.35 -13.36
C PRO A 355 -24.98 19.01 -11.97
N GLU A 356 -25.68 20.14 -11.83
CA GLU A 356 -25.90 20.82 -10.56
C GLU A 356 -26.71 19.99 -9.54
N ASP A 357 -27.62 19.14 -10.02
CA ASP A 357 -28.36 18.20 -9.17
C ASP A 357 -27.41 17.15 -8.58
N LEU A 358 -26.44 16.71 -9.37
CA LEU A 358 -25.41 15.78 -8.94
C LEU A 358 -24.51 16.43 -7.88
N ASP A 359 -24.09 17.67 -8.10
CA ASP A 359 -23.30 18.45 -7.12
C ASP A 359 -24.03 18.62 -5.80
N ALA A 360 -25.32 18.96 -5.85
CA ALA A 360 -26.15 19.08 -4.66
C ALA A 360 -26.26 17.73 -3.93
N LEU A 361 -26.43 16.63 -4.65
CA LEU A 361 -26.48 15.28 -4.07
C LEU A 361 -25.15 14.88 -3.42
N MET A 362 -24.02 15.18 -4.06
CA MET A 362 -22.68 14.94 -3.49
C MET A 362 -22.50 15.74 -2.20
N LYS A 363 -22.70 17.07 -2.25
CA LYS A 363 -22.61 17.96 -1.08
C LYS A 363 -23.51 17.49 0.07
N ASN A 364 -24.74 17.09 -0.23
CA ASN A 364 -25.68 16.59 0.78
C ASN A 364 -25.31 15.21 1.33
N THR A 365 -24.50 14.42 0.62
CA THR A 365 -24.12 13.06 1.02
C THR A 365 -22.83 13.05 1.82
N VAL A 366 -21.81 13.82 1.39
CA VAL A 366 -20.48 13.80 2.01
C VAL A 366 -20.24 14.99 2.96
N GLY A 367 -21.06 16.03 2.86
CA GLY A 367 -20.91 17.24 3.69
C GLY A 367 -19.71 18.09 3.28
N PRO A 368 -19.47 19.20 4.01
CA PRO A 368 -18.26 20.01 3.79
C PRO A 368 -17.00 19.21 4.18
N PRO A 369 -15.83 19.51 3.59
CA PRO A 369 -14.57 18.90 4.00
C PRO A 369 -14.32 19.18 5.49
N LEU A 370 -13.95 18.13 6.23
CA LEU A 370 -13.52 18.29 7.62
C LEU A 370 -12.29 19.20 7.69
N PRO A 371 -12.17 20.06 8.71
CA PRO A 371 -10.99 20.90 8.87
C PRO A 371 -9.74 20.03 8.99
N ALA A 372 -8.61 20.54 8.48
CA ALA A 372 -7.33 19.90 8.72
C ALA A 372 -7.08 19.85 10.24
N SER A 373 -6.77 18.67 10.76
CA SER A 373 -6.46 18.50 12.17
C SER A 373 -5.24 19.36 12.52
N SER A 374 -5.43 20.31 13.44
CA SER A 374 -4.35 21.17 13.92
C SER A 374 -3.38 20.33 14.74
N VAL A 375 -2.11 20.31 14.33
CA VAL A 375 -1.01 19.75 15.11
C VAL A 375 -0.84 20.60 16.37
N GLY A 376 -1.03 19.99 17.54
CA GLY A 376 -0.64 20.56 18.84
C GLY A 376 0.82 20.32 19.14
#